data_AF-F7KD91-F1
#
_entry.id   AF-F7KD91-F1
#
_cell.length_a   1.000
_cell.length_b   1.000
_cell.length_c   1.000
_cell.angle_alpha   90.00
_cell.angle_beta   90.00
_cell.angle_gamma   90.00
#
_symmetry.space_group_name_H-M   'P 1'
#
loop_
_entity.id
_entity.type
_entity.pdbx_description
1 polymer ?
#
loop_
_entity_poly.entity_id
_entity_poly.type
_entity_poly.pdbx_seq_one_letter_code
_entity_poly.pdbx_strand_id
1 'polypeptide(L)'
;MTQSGRAGRDGEPAECILLYGGQDVVTNQFFIDNNQDNQEMDPLTRDLVTERDRDRLRKMTFYCFTNECLRDYILRYFGEYGSNYCGNCANCLSQFEEVDVTEVARALIGCVLACRQRYGTNVTQFSRD
;
A
#
# COMPACT_ATOMS: atom_id res chain seq x y z
N MET A 1 6.63 -9.36 7.30
CA MET A 1 6.10 -9.76 8.63
C MET A 1 7.12 -10.26 9.63
N THR A 2 8.26 -10.80 9.18
CA THR A 2 9.31 -11.31 10.08
C THR A 2 9.89 -10.27 11.04
N GLN A 3 9.84 -8.97 10.71
CA GLN A 3 10.26 -7.89 11.62
C GLN A 3 9.17 -7.54 12.65
N SER A 4 7.92 -7.36 12.23
CA SER A 4 6.79 -7.08 13.13
C SER A 4 6.57 -8.21 14.15
N GLY A 5 6.80 -9.47 13.78
CA GLY A 5 6.68 -10.64 14.67
C GLY A 5 7.85 -10.84 15.65
N ARG A 6 8.81 -9.90 15.71
CA ARG A 6 9.87 -9.91 16.75
C ARG A 6 9.43 -9.20 18.04
N ALA A 7 8.44 -8.32 17.95
CA ALA A 7 7.90 -7.60 19.09
C ALA A 7 7.04 -8.53 19.98
N GLY A 8 6.99 -8.28 21.29
CA GLY A 8 6.08 -8.96 22.22
C GLY A 8 6.31 -10.46 22.42
N ARG A 9 7.54 -10.97 22.25
CA ARG A 9 7.87 -12.40 22.48
C ARG A 9 7.79 -12.83 23.94
N ASP A 10 7.84 -11.86 24.84
CA ASP A 10 7.58 -11.98 26.28
C ASP A 10 6.08 -12.07 26.61
N GLY A 11 5.19 -11.85 25.63
CA GLY A 11 3.75 -11.84 25.81
C GLY A 11 3.20 -10.50 26.32
N GLU A 12 4.07 -9.52 26.57
CA GLU A 12 3.66 -8.19 26.96
C GLU A 12 3.11 -7.39 25.76
N PRO A 13 2.26 -6.37 26.02
CA PRO A 13 1.75 -5.51 24.96
C PRO A 13 2.89 -4.87 24.16
N ALA A 14 2.82 -5.02 22.84
CA ALA A 14 3.77 -4.42 21.92
C ALA A 14 3.07 -3.80 20.71
N GLU A 15 3.68 -2.76 20.15
CA GLU A 15 3.14 -2.02 19.01
C GLU A 15 4.08 -2.14 17.80
N CYS A 16 3.49 -2.18 16.60
CA CYS A 16 4.22 -2.12 15.35
C CYS A 16 3.67 -0.97 14.50
N ILE A 17 4.49 0.05 14.28
CA ILE A 17 4.16 1.21 13.46
C ILE A 17 4.81 1.06 12.08
N LEU A 18 4.02 1.24 11.03
CA LEU A 18 4.48 1.30 9.64
C LEU A 18 4.33 2.72 9.12
N LEU A 19 5.44 3.33 8.71
CA LEU A 19 5.43 4.60 7.98
C LEU A 19 5.43 4.29 6.48
N TYR A 20 4.52 4.91 5.75
CA TYR A 20 4.33 4.66 4.32
C TYR A 20 4.32 5.97 3.54
N GLY A 21 5.13 6.06 2.48
CA GLY A 21 5.08 7.12 1.49
C GLY A 21 4.85 6.57 0.08
N GLY A 22 4.04 7.26 -0.73
CA GLY A 22 3.80 6.85 -2.13
C GLY A 22 5.09 6.79 -2.97
N GLN A 23 6.09 7.63 -2.65
CA GLN A 23 7.41 7.63 -3.30
C GLN A 23 8.19 6.33 -3.05
N ASP A 24 7.94 5.65 -1.93
CA ASP A 24 8.59 4.38 -1.60
C ASP A 24 8.13 3.28 -2.56
N VAL A 25 6.86 3.32 -3.00
CA VAL A 25 6.33 2.38 -3.99
C VAL A 25 6.99 2.59 -5.35
N VAL A 26 7.14 3.84 -5.79
CA VAL A 26 7.80 4.18 -7.06
C VAL A 26 9.25 3.69 -7.06
N THR A 27 9.96 3.93 -5.96
CA THR A 27 11.35 3.49 -5.79
C THR A 27 11.46 1.97 -5.82
N ASN A 28 10.58 1.25 -5.12
CA ASN A 28 10.58 -0.21 -5.15
C ASN A 28 10.22 -0.79 -6.53
N GLN A 29 9.28 -0.16 -7.24
CA GLN A 29 8.94 -0.54 -8.62
C GLN A 29 10.16 -0.41 -9.53
N PHE A 30 10.91 0.69 -9.42
CA PHE A 30 12.16 0.87 -10.14
C PHE A 30 13.19 -0.23 -9.84
N PHE A 31 13.36 -0.61 -8.56
CA PHE A 31 14.28 -1.70 -8.21
C PHE A 31 13.85 -3.05 -8.76
N ILE A 32 12.56 -3.36 -8.75
CA ILE A 32 12.03 -4.60 -9.34
C ILE A 32 12.31 -4.63 -10.85
N ASP A 33 12.06 -3.52 -11.55
CA ASP A 33 12.23 -3.44 -13.00
C ASP A 33 13.71 -3.45 -13.44
N ASN A 34 14.62 -3.04 -12.56
CA ASN A 34 16.07 -2.98 -12.83
C ASN A 34 16.86 -4.06 -12.08
N ASN A 35 16.20 -5.10 -11.56
CA ASN A 35 16.87 -6.11 -10.76
C ASN A 35 17.92 -6.89 -11.59
N GLN A 36 19.20 -6.64 -11.28
CA GLN A 36 20.34 -7.26 -11.97
C GLN A 36 20.66 -8.66 -11.44
N ASP A 37 20.22 -9.00 -10.23
CA ASP A 37 20.50 -10.30 -9.60
C ASP A 37 19.86 -11.47 -10.36
N ASN A 38 18.80 -11.18 -11.14
CA ASN A 38 18.10 -12.15 -11.99
C ASN A 38 18.68 -12.22 -13.42
N GLN A 39 19.89 -11.70 -13.69
CA GLN A 39 20.53 -11.72 -15.03
C GLN A 39 21.03 -13.09 -15.47
N GLU A 40 21.44 -13.93 -14.53
CA GLU A 40 21.88 -15.30 -14.83
C GLU A 40 20.70 -16.28 -14.95
N MET A 41 19.48 -15.82 -14.64
CA MET A 41 18.27 -16.63 -14.75
C MET A 41 17.78 -16.73 -16.19
N ASP A 42 17.17 -17.88 -16.51
CA ASP A 42 16.45 -18.03 -17.76
C ASP A 42 15.36 -16.94 -17.91
N PRO A 43 15.15 -16.37 -19.12
CA PRO A 43 14.21 -15.28 -19.35
C PRO A 43 12.79 -15.55 -18.83
N LEU A 44 12.27 -16.77 -18.99
CA LEU A 44 10.95 -17.15 -18.52
C LEU A 44 10.88 -17.12 -16.99
N THR A 45 11.93 -17.60 -16.33
CA THR A 45 12.00 -17.62 -14.87
C THR A 45 12.12 -16.21 -14.30
N ARG A 46 12.88 -15.33 -14.97
CA ARG A 46 13.00 -13.92 -14.61
C ARG A 46 11.65 -13.20 -14.64
N ASP A 47 10.86 -13.42 -15.69
CA ASP A 47 9.56 -12.77 -15.84
C ASP A 47 8.61 -13.19 -14.71
N LEU A 48 8.56 -14.49 -14.38
CA LEU A 48 7.78 -15.02 -13.28
C LEU A 48 8.20 -14.44 -11.91
N VAL A 49 9.50 -14.28 -11.67
CA VAL A 49 10.00 -13.66 -10.43
C VAL A 49 9.59 -12.19 -10.35
N THR A 50 9.73 -11.46 -11.46
CA THR A 50 9.36 -10.04 -11.55
C THR A 50 7.87 -9.84 -11.30
N GLU A 51 7.01 -10.67 -11.89
CA GLU A 51 5.57 -10.63 -11.64
C GLU A 51 5.23 -10.90 -10.17
N ARG A 52 5.88 -11.89 -9.57
CA ARG A 52 5.72 -12.22 -8.14
C ARG A 52 6.14 -11.07 -7.24
N ASP A 53 7.23 -10.39 -7.55
CA ASP A 53 7.72 -9.27 -6.75
C ASP A 53 6.83 -8.03 -6.92
N ARG A 54 6.31 -7.77 -8.12
CA ARG A 54 5.26 -6.75 -8.35
C ARG A 54 3.96 -7.07 -7.60
N ASP A 55 3.56 -8.35 -7.54
CA ASP A 55 2.39 -8.77 -6.76
C ASP A 55 2.59 -8.56 -5.25
N ARG A 56 3.78 -8.87 -4.72
CA ARG A 56 4.15 -8.58 -3.32
C ARG A 56 4.09 -7.08 -3.01
N LEU A 57 4.64 -6.24 -3.88
CA LEU A 57 4.58 -4.79 -3.72
C LEU A 57 3.14 -4.26 -3.74
N ARG A 58 2.31 -4.78 -4.65
CA ARG A 58 0.87 -4.45 -4.70
C ARG A 58 0.16 -4.82 -3.39
N LYS A 59 0.36 -6.02 -2.87
CA LYS A 59 -0.23 -6.47 -1.60
C LYS A 59 0.19 -5.59 -0.42
N MET A 60 1.46 -5.18 -0.34
CA MET A 60 1.91 -4.24 0.70
C MET A 60 1.30 -2.85 0.54
N THR A 61 1.11 -2.40 -0.71
CA THR A 61 0.43 -1.12 -0.98
C THR A 61 -1.02 -1.19 -0.52
N PHE A 62 -1.74 -2.26 -0.86
CA PHE A 62 -3.12 -2.46 -0.40
C PHE A 62 -3.24 -2.54 1.12
N TYR A 63 -2.29 -3.19 1.80
CA TYR A 63 -2.24 -3.21 3.27
C TYR A 63 -2.23 -1.80 3.89
N CYS A 64 -1.60 -0.83 3.22
CA CYS A 64 -1.52 0.55 3.72
C CYS A 64 -2.77 1.38 3.42
N PHE A 65 -3.62 0.96 2.48
CA PHE A 65 -4.81 1.70 2.04
C PHE A 65 -6.14 1.02 2.41
N THR A 66 -6.10 -0.20 2.95
CA THR A 66 -7.31 -0.90 3.34
C THR A 66 -7.92 -0.31 4.61
N ASN A 67 -9.25 -0.32 4.68
CA ASN A 67 -10.01 0.00 5.89
C ASN A 67 -10.38 -1.28 6.68
N GLU A 68 -9.99 -2.46 6.20
CA GLU A 68 -10.24 -3.74 6.86
C GLU A 68 -9.28 -3.97 8.05
N CYS A 69 -9.58 -4.96 8.88
CA CYS A 69 -8.69 -5.38 9.97
C CYS A 69 -7.29 -5.73 9.44
N LEU A 70 -6.27 -4.98 9.87
CA LEU A 70 -4.88 -5.17 9.43
C LEU A 70 -4.34 -6.56 9.80
N ARG A 71 -4.72 -7.09 10.97
CA ARG A 71 -4.30 -8.44 11.39
C ARG A 71 -4.91 -9.50 10.48
N ASP A 72 -6.18 -9.38 10.16
CA ASP A 72 -6.86 -10.34 9.29
C ASP A 72 -6.31 -10.31 7.86
N TYR A 73 -6.02 -9.12 7.32
CA TYR A 73 -5.36 -8.96 6.02
C TYR A 73 -4.02 -9.73 5.98
N ILE A 74 -3.26 -9.60 7.06
CA ILE A 74 -1.98 -10.29 7.27
C ILE A 74 -2.16 -11.82 7.33
N LEU A 75 -3.16 -12.32 8.05
CA LEU A 75 -3.42 -13.76 8.16
C LEU A 75 -3.80 -14.35 6.81
N ARG A 76 -4.70 -13.66 6.07
CA ARG A 76 -5.11 -14.05 4.71
C ARG A 76 -3.93 -14.15 3.75
N TYR A 77 -2.94 -13.27 3.87
CA TYR A 77 -1.71 -13.33 3.07
C TYR A 77 -0.95 -14.66 3.25
N PHE A 78 -0.99 -15.26 4.44
CA PHE A 78 -0.36 -16.55 4.75
C PHE A 78 -1.31 -17.74 4.61
N GLY A 79 -2.55 -17.54 4.15
CA GLY A 79 -3.55 -18.59 4.00
C GLY A 79 -4.24 -18.97 5.31
N GLU A 80 -4.08 -18.16 6.36
CA GLU A 80 -4.81 -18.29 7.61
C GLU A 80 -6.08 -17.45 7.56
N TYR A 81 -7.21 -18.03 7.97
CA TYR A 81 -8.51 -17.34 7.96
C TYR A 81 -9.01 -17.21 9.39
N GLY A 82 -9.16 -15.97 9.84
CA GLY A 82 -9.54 -15.63 11.22
C GLY A 82 -10.88 -14.89 11.29
N SER A 83 -11.09 -14.21 12.41
CA SER A 83 -12.15 -13.21 12.51
C SER A 83 -11.77 -11.96 11.73
N ASN A 84 -12.72 -11.38 11.00
CA ASN A 84 -12.56 -10.09 10.29
C ASN A 84 -12.34 -8.88 11.24
N TYR A 85 -12.15 -9.12 12.55
CA TYR A 85 -12.00 -8.11 13.58
C TYR A 85 -11.05 -8.62 14.67
N CYS A 86 -9.94 -7.91 14.90
CA CYS A 86 -8.95 -8.29 15.92
C CYS A 86 -8.99 -7.41 17.18
N GLY A 87 -9.71 -6.28 17.14
CA GLY A 87 -9.86 -5.36 18.28
C GLY A 87 -8.59 -4.64 18.75
N ASN A 88 -7.45 -4.79 18.06
CA ASN A 88 -6.17 -4.26 18.51
C ASN A 88 -5.25 -3.80 17.35
N CYS A 89 -5.84 -3.38 16.22
CA CYS A 89 -5.09 -2.74 15.14
C CYS A 89 -5.70 -1.37 14.84
N ALA A 90 -4.92 -0.49 14.21
CA ALA A 90 -5.34 0.90 13.94
C ALA A 90 -6.72 0.97 13.28
N ASN A 91 -6.99 0.13 12.29
CA ASN A 91 -8.29 0.11 11.59
C ASN A 91 -9.44 -0.37 12.48
N CYS A 92 -9.23 -1.37 13.34
CA CYS A 92 -10.27 -1.82 14.28
C CYS A 92 -10.57 -0.80 15.37
N LEU A 93 -9.61 0.07 15.68
CA LEU A 93 -9.72 1.11 16.70
C LEU A 93 -10.20 2.45 16.14
N SER A 94 -10.32 2.56 14.81
CA SER A 94 -10.73 3.78 14.11
C SER A 94 -12.17 3.64 13.60
N GLN A 95 -12.84 4.78 13.45
CA GLN A 95 -14.11 4.87 12.71
C GLN A 95 -13.82 5.46 11.33
N PHE A 96 -14.35 4.82 10.30
CA PHE A 96 -14.24 5.28 8.92
C PHE A 96 -15.57 5.90 8.48
N GLU A 97 -15.51 7.08 7.88
CA GLU A 97 -16.66 7.74 7.28
C GLU A 97 -16.47 7.81 5.77
N GLU A 98 -17.49 7.42 5.01
CA GLU A 98 -17.50 7.59 3.56
C GLU A 98 -18.07 8.97 3.22
N VAL A 99 -17.30 9.74 2.44
CA VAL A 99 -17.70 11.08 1.99
C VAL A 99 -17.80 11.07 0.47
N ASP A 100 -18.93 11.52 -0.06
CA ASP A 100 -19.08 11.73 -1.49
C ASP A 100 -18.20 12.90 -1.95
N VAL A 101 -17.19 12.57 -2.76
CA VAL A 101 -16.23 13.53 -3.33
C VAL A 101 -16.41 13.68 -4.85
N THR A 102 -17.53 13.26 -5.41
CA THR A 102 -17.77 13.23 -6.87
C THR A 102 -17.58 14.59 -7.53
N GLU A 103 -18.13 15.66 -6.95
CA GLU A 103 -18.01 17.00 -7.51
C GLU A 103 -16.57 17.53 -7.44
N VAL A 104 -15.86 17.28 -6.33
CA VAL A 104 -14.45 17.64 -6.17
C VAL A 104 -13.58 16.88 -7.16
N ALA A 105 -13.83 15.58 -7.33
CA ALA A 105 -13.12 14.74 -8.30
C ALA A 105 -13.34 15.22 -9.74
N ARG A 106 -14.59 15.57 -10.10
CA ARG A 106 -14.91 16.14 -11.43
C ARG A 106 -14.15 17.45 -11.67
N ALA A 107 -14.10 18.34 -10.69
CA ALA A 107 -13.38 19.60 -10.79
C ALA A 107 -11.86 19.40 -10.95
N LEU A 108 -11.26 18.50 -10.17
CA LEU A 108 -9.83 18.16 -10.27
C LEU A 108 -9.47 17.57 -11.63
N ILE A 109 -10.24 16.59 -12.11
CA ILE A 109 -10.02 15.97 -13.43
C ILE A 109 -10.19 17.03 -14.53
N GLY A 110 -11.20 17.89 -14.43
CA GLY A 110 -11.40 19.02 -15.34
C GLY A 110 -10.22 19.98 -15.37
N CYS A 111 -9.64 20.31 -14.21
CA CYS A 111 -8.45 21.15 -14.09
C CYS A 111 -7.23 20.50 -14.77
N VAL A 112 -6.98 19.21 -14.53
CA VAL A 112 -5.88 18.46 -15.17
C VAL A 112 -6.03 18.47 -16.70
N LEU A 113 -7.25 18.28 -17.20
CA LEU A 113 -7.56 18.36 -18.63
C LEU A 113 -7.32 19.76 -19.21
N ALA A 114 -7.81 20.81 -18.53
CA ALA A 114 -7.61 22.20 -18.95
C ALA A 114 -6.11 22.58 -18.99
N CYS A 115 -5.34 22.08 -18.03
CA CYS A 115 -3.90 22.24 -17.92
C CYS A 115 -3.09 21.38 -18.91
N ARG A 116 -3.76 20.61 -19.78
CA ARG A 116 -3.15 19.69 -20.76
C ARG A 116 -2.14 18.72 -20.12
N GLN A 117 -2.38 18.30 -18.87
CA GLN A 117 -1.54 17.34 -18.13
C GLN A 117 -0.08 17.76 -17.93
N ARG A 118 0.25 19.06 -18.04
CA ARG A 118 1.63 19.55 -17.95
C ARG A 118 2.11 19.84 -16.53
N TYR A 119 1.20 19.92 -15.57
CA TYR A 119 1.48 20.37 -14.22
C TYR A 119 1.18 19.27 -13.20
N GLY A 120 2.07 19.12 -12.21
CA GLY A 120 1.93 18.14 -11.13
C GLY A 120 1.00 18.60 -10.01
N THR A 121 0.81 17.72 -9.03
CA THR A 121 -0.09 17.90 -7.88
C THR A 121 0.12 19.19 -7.08
N ASN A 122 1.32 19.76 -7.08
CA ASN A 122 1.60 21.01 -6.36
C ASN A 122 0.94 22.25 -7.00
N VAL A 123 0.59 22.17 -8.29
CA VAL A 123 0.02 23.31 -9.05
C VAL A 123 -1.48 23.12 -9.27
N THR A 124 -1.96 21.87 -9.27
CA THR A 124 -3.38 21.53 -9.52
C THR A 124 -4.21 21.38 -8.24
N GLN A 125 -3.76 21.94 -7.10
CA GLN A 125 -4.51 21.93 -5.85
C GLN A 125 -5.48 23.12 -5.78
N PHE A 126 -6.70 22.85 -5.31
CA PHE A 126 -7.60 23.89 -4.81
C PHE A 126 -7.24 24.18 -3.35
N SER A 127 -6.98 25.44 -3.01
CA SER A 127 -6.85 25.83 -1.60
C SER A 127 -8.17 25.56 -0.90
N ARG A 128 -8.14 24.82 0.21
CA ARG A 128 -9.27 24.76 1.12
C ARG A 128 -9.33 26.10 1.86
N ASP A 129 -10.38 26.87 1.61
CA ASP A 129 -10.89 27.82 2.61
C ASP A 129 -11.59 27.03 3.73
#